data_AF-A0A964XV80-F1
#
_entry.id   AF-A0A964XV80-F1
#
_cell.length_a   1.000
_cell.length_b   1.000
_cell.length_c   1.000
_cell.angle_alpha   90.00
_cell.angle_beta   90.00
_cell.angle_gamma   90.00
#
_symmetry.space_group_name_H-M   'P 1'
#
loop_
_entity.id
_entity.type
_entity.pdbx_description
1 polymer ?
#
loop_
_entity_poly.entity_id
_entity_poly.type
_entity_poly.pdbx_seq_one_letter_code
_entity_poly.pdbx_strand_id
1 'polypeptide(L)'
;MPTQPTLATRTALETDATACLDALIAQALHWQASDIHFEPFEHGLRVRCRVDGRLRAMASPSPALRERLLSRLKVLARLDIADKRIAQDG
;
A
#
# COMPACT_ATOMS: atom_id res chain seq x y z
N MET A 1 6.96 -27.00 10.34
CA MET A 1 7.89 -25.96 9.81
C MET A 1 7.19 -25.26 8.67
N PRO A 2 6.62 -24.05 8.82
CA PRO A 2 6.09 -23.33 7.68
C PRO A 2 7.26 -22.74 6.87
N THR A 3 7.57 -23.40 5.77
CA THR A 3 8.53 -22.92 4.76
C THR A 3 7.94 -21.67 4.11
N GLN A 4 8.61 -20.53 4.27
CA GLN A 4 8.25 -19.28 3.60
C GLN A 4 8.46 -19.43 2.09
N PRO A 5 7.57 -18.88 1.23
CA PRO A 5 7.74 -19.01 -0.20
C PRO A 5 8.86 -18.10 -0.71
N THR A 6 9.82 -18.74 -1.37
CA THR A 6 10.84 -18.15 -2.25
C THR A 6 10.17 -17.60 -3.51
N LEU A 7 10.41 -16.32 -3.81
CA LEU A 7 10.88 -15.80 -5.11
C LEU A 7 10.81 -14.27 -5.07
N ALA A 8 11.96 -13.70 -4.73
CA ALA A 8 12.19 -12.26 -4.76
C ALA A 8 12.37 -11.81 -6.22
N THR A 9 11.30 -11.27 -6.81
CA THR A 9 11.44 -10.31 -7.93
C THR A 9 11.94 -8.99 -7.35
N ARG A 10 13.23 -8.95 -7.03
CA ARG A 10 14.00 -7.74 -6.76
C ARG A 10 14.35 -7.13 -8.10
N THR A 11 14.02 -5.86 -8.36
CA THR A 11 14.82 -4.84 -9.08
C THR A 11 13.93 -3.60 -9.37
N ALA A 12 14.47 -2.40 -9.09
CA ALA A 12 14.01 -1.05 -9.45
C ALA A 12 12.83 -0.39 -8.72
N LEU A 13 11.84 -1.13 -8.21
CA LEU A 13 10.63 -0.53 -7.61
C LEU A 13 10.76 -0.13 -6.13
N GLU A 14 11.90 -0.40 -5.50
CA GLU A 14 12.07 -0.28 -4.04
C GLU A 14 12.24 1.16 -3.53
N THR A 15 12.40 2.17 -4.41
CA THR A 15 12.74 3.54 -3.99
C THR A 15 11.70 4.59 -4.40
N ASP A 16 10.83 4.31 -5.37
CA ASP A 16 9.82 5.29 -5.80
C ASP A 16 8.44 4.96 -5.26
N ALA A 17 7.95 5.83 -4.36
CA ALA A 17 6.62 5.70 -3.78
C ALA A 17 5.52 5.91 -4.82
N THR A 18 5.76 6.70 -5.88
CA THR A 18 4.75 6.93 -6.92
C THR A 18 4.54 5.67 -7.75
N ALA A 19 5.61 5.14 -8.35
CA ALA A 19 5.53 3.89 -9.11
C ALA A 19 4.99 2.72 -8.27
N CYS A 20 5.37 2.63 -6.99
CA CYS A 20 4.83 1.61 -6.09
C CYS A 20 3.32 1.77 -5.86
N LEU A 21 2.85 3.00 -5.60
CA LEU A 21 1.42 3.26 -5.41
C LEU A 21 0.62 2.97 -6.69
N ASP A 22 1.13 3.40 -7.84
CA ASP A 22 0.49 3.16 -9.14
C ASP A 22 0.39 1.65 -9.43
N ALA A 23 1.43 0.87 -9.12
CA ALA A 23 1.41 -0.58 -9.26
C ALA A 23 0.39 -1.26 -8.33
N LEU A 24 0.26 -0.78 -7.08
CA LEU A 24 -0.74 -1.29 -6.13
C LEU A 24 -2.16 -0.98 -6.62
N ILE A 25 -2.42 0.24 -7.09
CA ILE A 25 -3.72 0.63 -7.63
C ILE A 25 -4.05 -0.19 -8.89
N ALA A 26 -3.11 -0.33 -9.82
CA ALA A 26 -3.28 -1.14 -11.01
C ALA A 26 -3.60 -2.61 -10.68
N GLN A 27 -2.92 -3.17 -9.66
CA GLN A 27 -3.18 -4.53 -9.21
C GLN A 27 -4.58 -4.67 -8.60
N ALA A 28 -5.02 -3.71 -7.79
CA ALA A 28 -6.35 -3.69 -7.20
C ALA A 28 -7.45 -3.57 -8.26
N LEU A 29 -7.25 -2.72 -9.27
CA LEU A 29 -8.14 -2.61 -10.44
C LEU A 29 -8.23 -3.93 -11.22
N HIS A 30 -7.10 -4.58 -11.46
CA HIS A 30 -7.07 -5.89 -12.12
C HIS A 30 -7.86 -6.96 -11.35
N TRP A 31 -7.83 -6.90 -10.01
CA TRP A 31 -8.62 -7.78 -9.15
C TRP A 31 -10.06 -7.30 -8.92
N GLN A 32 -10.48 -6.20 -9.56
CA GLN A 32 -11.78 -5.57 -9.35
C GLN A 32 -12.10 -5.34 -7.86
N ALA A 33 -11.11 -4.90 -7.09
CA ALA A 33 -11.27 -4.62 -5.68
C ALA A 33 -12.18 -3.41 -5.44
N SER A 34 -13.04 -3.50 -4.43
CA SER A 34 -13.90 -2.38 -3.99
C SER A 34 -13.15 -1.38 -3.13
N ASP A 35 -12.23 -1.88 -2.31
CA ASP A 35 -11.50 -1.09 -1.32
C ASP A 35 -10.02 -1.49 -1.28
N ILE A 36 -9.14 -0.53 -1.06
CA ILE A 36 -7.73 -0.75 -0.76
C ILE A 36 -7.46 -0.22 0.65
N HIS A 37 -6.98 -1.11 1.52
CA HIS A 37 -6.61 -0.81 2.90
C HIS A 37 -5.09 -0.70 3.01
N PHE A 38 -4.61 0.50 3.34
CA PHE A 38 -3.24 0.76 3.74
C PHE A 38 -3.15 0.77 5.26
N GLU A 39 -2.47 -0.21 5.84
CA GLU A 39 -2.43 -0.46 7.28
C GLU A 39 -0.99 -0.31 7.80
N PRO A 40 -0.66 0.85 8.38
CA PRO A 40 0.66 1.07 8.98
C PRO A 40 0.81 0.18 10.23
N PHE A 41 1.86 -0.64 10.24
CA PHE A 41 2.29 -1.39 11.41
C PHE A 41 3.66 -0.90 11.88
N GLU A 42 4.04 -1.28 13.10
CA GLU A 42 5.31 -0.90 13.72
C GLU A 42 6.51 -1.14 12.79
N HIS A 43 6.54 -2.31 12.15
CA HIS A 43 7.65 -2.78 11.32
C HIS A 43 7.40 -2.71 9.79
N GLY A 44 6.34 -2.04 9.33
CA GLY A 44 6.07 -1.97 7.90
C GLY A 44 4.71 -1.40 7.53
N LEU A 45 4.33 -1.58 6.27
CA LEU A 45 3.04 -1.21 5.73
C LEU A 45 2.39 -2.44 5.14
N ARG A 46 1.25 -2.87 5.69
CA ARG A 46 0.46 -3.95 5.12
C ARG A 46 -0.57 -3.35 4.18
N VAL A 47 -0.69 -3.93 2.99
CA VAL A 47 -1.69 -3.53 2.01
C VAL A 47 -2.65 -4.70 1.79
N ARG A 48 -3.94 -4.44 1.93
CA ARG A 48 -5.00 -5.42 1.68
C ARG A 48 -6.02 -4.81 0.72
N CYS A 49 -6.72 -5.63 -0.02
CA CYS A 49 -7.82 -5.19 -0.87
C CYS A 49 -9.07 -6.03 -0.59
N ARG A 50 -10.24 -5.40 -0.66
CA ARG A 50 -11.51 -6.13 -0.61
C ARG A 50 -11.89 -6.54 -2.02
N VAL A 51 -11.95 -7.85 -2.27
CA VAL A 51 -12.36 -8.45 -3.55
C VAL A 51 -13.52 -9.38 -3.24
N ASP A 52 -14.65 -9.17 -3.92
CA ASP A 52 -15.89 -9.96 -3.70
C ASP A 52 -16.29 -10.08 -2.22
N GLY A 53 -16.16 -8.97 -1.48
CA GLY A 53 -16.49 -8.87 -0.07
C GLY A 53 -15.44 -9.46 0.89
N ARG A 54 -14.36 -10.08 0.40
CA ARG A 54 -13.31 -10.70 1.21
C ARG A 54 -12.01 -9.90 1.17
N LEU A 55 -11.33 -9.82 2.31
CA LEU A 55 -10.02 -9.17 2.39
C LEU A 55 -8.93 -10.11 1.87
N ARG A 56 -8.16 -9.64 0.89
CA ARG A 56 -7.02 -10.33 0.29
C ARG A 56 -5.75 -9.51 0.52
N ALA A 57 -4.67 -10.16 0.91
CA ALA A 57 -3.37 -9.51 1.08
C ALA A 57 -2.74 -9.19 -0.28
N MET A 58 -2.16 -8.00 -0.39
CA MET A 58 -1.37 -7.57 -1.55
C MET A 58 0.13 -7.62 -1.21
N ALA A 59 0.96 -7.35 -2.22
CA ALA A 59 2.38 -7.12 -2.00
C ALA A 59 2.57 -6.01 -0.96
N SER A 60 3.35 -6.29 0.08
CA SER A 60 3.65 -5.31 1.12
C SER A 60 4.92 -4.55 0.73
N PRO A 61 4.86 -3.21 0.63
CA PRO A 61 6.02 -2.41 0.29
C PRO A 61 7.06 -2.43 1.42
N SER A 62 8.30 -2.05 1.09
CA SER A 62 9.37 -1.99 2.07
C SER A 62 9.02 -1.00 3.21
N PRO A 63 9.45 -1.26 4.46
CA PRO A 63 9.17 -0.36 5.58
C PRO A 63 9.68 1.07 5.35
N ALA A 64 10.76 1.22 4.57
CA ALA A 64 11.33 2.50 4.19
C ALA A 64 10.40 3.36 3.32
N LEU A 65 9.46 2.74 2.59
CA LEU A 65 8.50 3.44 1.71
C LEU A 65 7.23 3.89 2.43
N ARG A 66 6.97 3.41 3.64
CA ARG A 66 5.71 3.63 4.37
C ARG A 66 5.29 5.10 4.40
N GLU A 67 6.13 5.97 4.95
CA GLU A 67 5.79 7.40 5.10
C GLU A 67 5.60 8.07 3.73
N ARG A 68 6.44 7.72 2.75
CA ARG A 68 6.39 8.30 1.41
C ARG A 68 5.12 7.91 0.67
N LEU A 69 4.66 6.67 0.82
CA LEU A 69 3.39 6.19 0.26
C LEU A 69 2.19 6.90 0.88
N LEU A 70 2.15 7.01 2.22
CA LEU A 70 1.06 7.70 2.91
C LEU A 70 0.99 9.18 2.53
N SER A 71 2.14 9.86 2.47
CA SER A 71 2.21 11.25 1.99
C SER A 71 1.74 11.37 0.54
N ARG A 72 2.13 10.45 -0.36
CA ARG A 72 1.68 10.46 -1.75
C ARG A 72 0.17 10.28 -1.88
N LEU A 73 -0.41 9.36 -1.09
CA LEU A 73 -1.85 9.14 -1.06
C LEU A 73 -2.60 10.39 -0.60
N LYS A 74 -2.12 11.05 0.46
CA LYS A 74 -2.67 12.34 0.92
C LYS A 74 -2.62 13.43 -0.14
N VAL A 75 -1.50 13.55 -0.88
CA VAL A 75 -1.39 14.50 -1.99
C VAL A 75 -2.45 14.24 -3.06
N LEU A 76 -2.64 12.98 -3.47
CA LEU A 76 -3.61 12.61 -4.50
C LEU A 76 -5.05 12.90 -4.05
N ALA A 77 -5.35 12.67 -2.78
CA ALA A 77 -6.66 12.97 -2.17
C ALA A 77 -6.81 14.44 -1.73
N ARG A 78 -5.83 15.32 -2.01
CA ARG A 78 -5.82 16.73 -1.60
C ARG A 78 -5.99 16.94 -0.08
N LEU A 79 -5.45 16.02 0.70
CA LEU A 79 -5.48 16.00 2.16
C LEU A 79 -4.26 16.70 2.78
N ASP A 80 -4.37 17.09 4.05
CA ASP A 80 -3.27 17.70 4.79
C ASP A 80 -2.21 16.64 5.18
N ILE A 81 -1.02 16.81 4.62
CA ILE A 81 0.13 15.92 4.82
C ILE A 81 0.75 16.14 6.22
N ALA A 82 0.70 17.37 6.74
CA ALA A 82 1.35 17.74 7.98
C ALA A 82 0.59 17.21 9.21
N ASP A 83 -0.75 17.24 9.17
CA ASP A 83 -1.54 16.70 10.28
C ASP A 83 -1.73 15.18 10.16
N LYS A 84 -1.29 14.43 11.18
CA LYS A 84 -1.44 12.97 11.28
C LYS A 84 -2.30 12.55 12.48
N ARG A 85 -2.84 13.51 13.24
CA ARG A 85 -3.48 13.27 14.54
C ARG A 85 -5.00 13.10 14.42
N ILE A 86 -5.60 13.65 13.38
CA ILE A 86 -7.04 13.56 13.10
C ILE A 86 -7.29 12.68 11.88
N ALA A 87 -8.46 12.01 11.87
CA ALA A 87 -8.97 11.36 10.67
C ALA A 87 -9.24 12.41 9.59
N GLN A 88 -9.01 12.04 8.32
CA GLN A 88 -9.20 12.91 7.17
C GLN A 88 -9.88 12.13 6.05
N ASP A 89 -10.81 12.79 5.36
CA ASP A 89 -11.55 12.26 4.20
C ASP A 89 -11.45 13.24 3.03
N GLY A 90 -11.40 12.72 1.80
CA GLY A 90 -11.22 13.49 0.56
C GLY A 90 -11.70 12.75 -0.68
#